data_AF-A0A7G2DTH3-F1
#
_entry.id   AF-A0A7G2DTH3-F1
#
_cell.length_a   1.000
_cell.length_b   1.000
_cell.length_c   1.000
_cell.angle_alpha   90.00
_cell.angle_beta   90.00
_cell.angle_gamma   90.00
#
_symmetry.space_group_name_H-M   'P 1'
#
loop_
_entity.id
_entity.type
_entity.pdbx_description
1 polymer ?
#
loop_
_entity_poly.entity_id
_entity_poly.type
_entity_poly.pdbx_seq_one_letter_code
_entity_poly.pdbx_strand_id
1 'polypeptide(L)'
;MVERRVQVEPTLSDAHSYITAVKEAFHDEPTKYEEFIKLMNDIRDHGVDKASGIAKLTELIKGHPRLLRGLSFFFPQSTYTKIKQIEPDWENFMNMLKTRFRSLDTHVVESFLKIMIMYDEGKKSEKEVQEEVVDLLYYHEDLIDKFFRLFNMRK
;
A
#
# COMPACT_ATOMS: atom_id res chain seq x y z
N MET A 1 -7.36 14.23 25.05
CA MET A 1 -8.45 13.89 24.12
C MET A 1 -7.86 12.97 23.07
N VAL A 2 -8.10 11.66 23.20
CA VAL A 2 -7.71 10.68 22.18
C VAL A 2 -8.85 10.65 21.17
N GLU A 3 -8.62 11.22 19.98
CA GLU A 3 -9.48 10.98 18.82
C GLU A 3 -9.50 9.48 18.58
N ARG A 4 -10.55 8.82 19.10
CA ARG A 4 -10.92 7.49 18.66
C ARG A 4 -11.13 7.61 17.17
N ARG A 5 -10.24 7.00 16.38
CA ARG A 5 -10.54 6.65 15.00
C ARG A 5 -11.83 5.85 15.05
N VAL A 6 -12.95 6.50 14.76
CA VAL A 6 -14.23 5.84 14.54
C VAL A 6 -13.96 4.90 13.39
N GLN A 7 -13.86 3.61 13.67
CA GLN A 7 -14.05 2.59 12.65
C GLN A 7 -15.50 2.79 12.23
N VAL A 8 -15.71 3.61 11.20
CA VAL A 8 -17.03 3.75 10.58
C VAL A 8 -17.31 2.37 10.03
N GLU A 9 -18.15 1.62 10.73
CA GLU A 9 -18.64 0.35 10.21
C GLU A 9 -19.31 0.65 8.87
N PRO A 10 -18.97 -0.10 7.81
CA PRO A 10 -19.56 0.15 6.50
C PRO A 10 -21.08 0.04 6.60
N THR A 11 -21.78 1.13 6.28
CA THR A 11 -23.24 1.10 6.28
C THR A 11 -23.76 0.40 5.03
N LEU A 12 -24.99 -0.10 5.06
CA LEU A 12 -25.67 -0.66 3.88
C LEU A 12 -25.68 0.33 2.69
N SER A 13 -25.73 1.63 2.99
CA SER A 13 -25.67 2.71 1.98
C SER A 13 -24.30 2.79 1.29
N ASP A 14 -23.22 2.67 2.07
CA ASP A 14 -21.86 2.62 1.54
C ASP A 14 -21.66 1.37 0.66
N ALA A 15 -22.18 0.21 1.09
CA ALA A 15 -22.11 -1.03 0.32
C ALA A 15 -22.83 -0.90 -1.03
N HIS A 16 -24.02 -0.31 -1.04
CA HIS A 16 -24.78 -0.07 -2.28
C HIS A 16 -24.04 0.89 -3.23
N SER A 17 -23.46 1.96 -2.68
CA SER A 17 -22.66 2.91 -3.44
C SER A 17 -21.41 2.25 -4.04
N TYR A 18 -20.75 1.36 -3.28
CA TYR A 18 -19.58 0.63 -3.75
C TYR A 18 -19.92 -0.34 -4.89
N ILE A 19 -20.99 -1.12 -4.76
CA ILE A 19 -21.47 -2.02 -5.83
C ILE A 19 -21.83 -1.22 -7.09
N THR A 20 -22.45 -0.05 -6.92
CA THR A 20 -22.77 0.86 -8.04
C THR A 20 -21.50 1.31 -8.75
N ALA A 21 -20.48 1.74 -8.00
CA ALA A 21 -19.19 2.14 -8.58
C ALA A 21 -18.48 0.98 -9.31
N VAL A 22 -18.57 -0.24 -8.80
CA VAL A 22 -18.05 -1.45 -9.47
C VAL A 22 -18.80 -1.71 -10.78
N LYS A 23 -20.13 -1.58 -10.76
CA LYS A 23 -20.98 -1.74 -11.95
C LYS A 23 -20.68 -0.69 -13.02
N GLU A 24 -20.43 0.54 -12.63
CA GLU A 24 -20.02 1.62 -13.56
C GLU A 24 -18.61 1.38 -14.11
N ALA A 25 -17.67 0.97 -13.26
CA ALA A 25 -16.29 0.70 -13.67
C ALA A 25 -16.18 -0.48 -14.66
N PHE A 26 -17.03 -1.49 -14.52
CA PHE A 26 -17.13 -2.63 -15.42
C PHE A 26 -18.33 -2.54 -16.38
N HIS A 27 -18.83 -1.33 -16.65
CA HIS A 27 -19.99 -1.15 -17.54
C HIS A 27 -19.74 -1.72 -18.95
N ASP A 28 -18.52 -1.56 -19.46
CA ASP A 28 -18.07 -2.07 -20.76
C ASP A 28 -17.75 -3.58 -20.74
N GLU A 29 -17.57 -4.16 -19.55
CA GLU A 29 -17.10 -5.54 -19.35
C GLU A 29 -18.01 -6.30 -18.37
N PRO A 30 -19.25 -6.65 -18.78
CA PRO A 30 -20.24 -7.29 -17.91
C PRO A 30 -19.74 -8.61 -17.31
N THR A 31 -18.89 -9.36 -18.02
CA THR A 31 -18.27 -10.60 -17.53
C THR A 31 -17.41 -10.37 -16.28
N LYS A 32 -16.72 -9.23 -16.18
CA LYS A 32 -15.93 -8.89 -14.98
C LYS A 32 -16.83 -8.55 -13.80
N TYR A 33 -17.97 -7.89 -14.05
CA TYR A 33 -18.96 -7.63 -13.01
C TYR A 33 -19.58 -8.93 -12.48
N GLU A 34 -19.90 -9.88 -13.35
CA GLU A 34 -20.41 -11.20 -12.94
C GLU A 34 -19.39 -11.98 -12.08
N GLU A 35 -18.12 -12.00 -12.50
CA GLU A 35 -17.04 -12.60 -11.72
C GLU A 35 -16.87 -11.90 -10.35
N PHE A 36 -17.03 -10.58 -10.28
CA PHE A 36 -16.98 -9.83 -9.02
C PHE A 36 -18.08 -10.28 -8.05
N ILE A 37 -19.32 -10.41 -8.52
CA ILE A 37 -20.45 -10.86 -7.68
C ILE A 37 -20.25 -12.30 -7.23
N LYS A 38 -19.74 -13.17 -8.12
CA LYS A 38 -19.41 -14.55 -7.78
C LYS A 38 -18.35 -14.63 -6.69
N LEU A 39 -17.28 -13.84 -6.79
CA LEU A 39 -16.23 -13.76 -5.77
C LEU A 39 -16.77 -13.21 -4.44
N MET A 40 -17.64 -12.20 -4.45
CA MET A 40 -18.29 -11.72 -3.22
C MET A 40 -19.15 -12.80 -2.55
N ASN A 41 -19.86 -13.61 -3.34
CA ASN A 41 -20.66 -14.70 -2.81
C ASN A 41 -19.79 -15.83 -2.26
N ASP A 42 -18.68 -16.15 -2.94
CA ASP A 42 -17.70 -17.16 -2.51
C ASP A 42 -17.06 -16.78 -1.15
N ILE A 43 -16.69 -15.50 -0.98
CA ILE A 43 -16.18 -14.94 0.28
C ILE A 43 -17.22 -15.04 1.41
N ARG A 44 -18.51 -14.88 1.08
CA ARG A 44 -19.63 -14.97 2.04
C ARG A 44 -19.95 -16.41 2.45
N ASP A 45 -19.88 -17.34 1.50
CA ASP A 45 -20.28 -18.73 1.67
C ASP A 45 -19.16 -19.59 2.29
N HIS A 46 -17.91 -19.38 1.87
CA HIS A 46 -16.75 -20.19 2.26
C HIS A 46 -15.80 -19.40 3.17
N GLY A 47 -16.24 -19.04 4.38
CA GLY A 47 -15.50 -18.19 5.34
C GLY A 47 -14.05 -18.58 5.66
N VAL A 48 -13.60 -19.78 5.27
CA VAL A 48 -12.22 -20.28 5.41
C VAL A 48 -11.29 -19.80 4.28
N ASP A 49 -11.82 -19.53 3.08
CA ASP A 49 -11.08 -19.10 1.88
C ASP A 49 -11.12 -17.58 1.63
N LYS A 50 -11.50 -16.81 2.66
CA LYS A 50 -11.70 -15.36 2.57
C LYS A 50 -10.48 -14.62 2.00
N ALA A 51 -9.27 -15.06 2.33
CA ALA A 51 -8.03 -14.50 1.80
C ALA A 51 -7.84 -14.78 0.28
N SER A 52 -8.24 -15.96 -0.18
CA SER A 52 -8.16 -16.38 -1.59
C SER A 52 -9.20 -15.63 -2.44
N GLY A 53 -10.44 -15.52 -1.94
CA GLY A 53 -11.49 -14.74 -2.58
C GLY A 53 -11.13 -13.26 -2.70
N ILE A 54 -10.60 -12.66 -1.62
CA ILE A 54 -10.17 -11.25 -1.63
C ILE A 54 -8.97 -11.02 -2.55
N ALA A 55 -8.03 -11.97 -2.62
CA ALA A 55 -6.91 -11.92 -3.55
C ALA A 55 -7.38 -11.86 -5.01
N LYS A 56 -8.30 -12.75 -5.41
CA LYS A 56 -8.88 -12.75 -6.77
C LYS A 56 -9.68 -11.48 -7.04
N LEU A 57 -10.42 -11.00 -6.05
CA LEU A 57 -11.22 -9.79 -6.17
C LEU A 57 -10.33 -8.54 -6.30
N THR A 58 -9.22 -8.50 -5.58
CA THR A 58 -8.18 -7.45 -5.71
C THR A 58 -7.53 -7.48 -7.09
N GLU A 59 -7.22 -8.67 -7.62
CA GLU A 59 -6.64 -8.82 -8.96
C GLU A 59 -7.62 -8.39 -10.06
N LEU A 60 -8.90 -8.67 -9.89
CA LEU A 60 -9.97 -8.28 -10.82
C LEU A 60 -10.11 -6.74 -10.90
N ILE A 61 -9.99 -6.05 -9.77
CA ILE A 61 -10.12 -4.59 -9.69
C ILE A 61 -8.78 -3.84 -9.69
N LYS A 62 -7.66 -4.51 -9.98
CA LYS A 62 -6.30 -3.93 -9.87
C LYS A 62 -6.07 -2.68 -10.73
N GLY A 63 -6.80 -2.56 -11.84
CA GLY A 63 -6.77 -1.38 -12.73
C GLY A 63 -7.64 -0.21 -12.25
N HIS A 64 -8.39 -0.38 -11.16
CA HIS A 64 -9.37 0.58 -10.66
C HIS A 64 -9.02 1.00 -9.21
N PRO A 65 -8.10 1.97 -9.03
CA PRO A 65 -7.64 2.39 -7.70
C PRO A 65 -8.78 2.88 -6.79
N ARG A 66 -9.84 3.45 -7.37
CA ARG A 66 -11.05 3.87 -6.61
C ARG A 66 -11.78 2.68 -5.98
N LEU A 67 -11.82 1.54 -6.67
CA LEU A 67 -12.46 0.32 -6.17
C LEU A 67 -11.60 -0.38 -5.12
N LEU A 68 -10.28 -0.45 -5.34
CA LEU A 68 -9.34 -1.00 -4.34
C LEU A 68 -9.44 -0.29 -2.99
N ARG A 69 -9.59 1.05 -3.01
CA ARG A 69 -9.77 1.84 -1.80
C ARG A 69 -11.08 1.51 -1.07
N GLY A 70 -12.17 1.34 -1.83
CA GLY A 70 -13.45 0.91 -1.29
C GLY A 70 -13.35 -0.49 -0.66
N LEU A 71 -12.68 -1.43 -1.32
CA LEU A 71 -12.51 -2.79 -0.80
C LEU A 71 -11.79 -2.82 0.57
N SER A 72 -10.78 -1.98 0.73
CA SER A 72 -10.03 -1.83 1.99
C SER A 72 -10.91 -1.40 3.17
N PHE A 73 -11.98 -0.65 2.87
CA PHE A 73 -12.95 -0.17 3.86
C PHE A 73 -13.93 -1.28 4.28
N PHE A 74 -14.36 -2.14 3.35
CA PHE A 74 -15.26 -3.27 3.65
C PHE A 74 -14.54 -4.50 4.23
N PHE A 75 -13.25 -4.67 3.92
CA PHE A 75 -12.45 -5.81 4.37
C PHE A 75 -11.12 -5.34 4.99
N PRO A 76 -11.15 -4.53 6.06
CA PRO A 76 -9.93 -3.98 6.66
C PRO A 76 -9.02 -5.08 7.21
N GLN A 77 -9.59 -6.21 7.67
CA GLN A 77 -8.88 -7.26 8.38
C GLN A 77 -8.20 -8.34 7.51
N SER A 78 -8.30 -8.26 6.19
CA SER A 78 -7.75 -9.27 5.26
C SER A 78 -7.07 -8.62 4.05
N THR A 79 -7.20 -7.31 3.93
CA THR A 79 -6.51 -6.50 2.93
C THR A 79 -5.18 -5.94 3.44
N TYR A 80 -4.98 -5.82 4.77
CA TYR A 80 -3.71 -5.31 5.33
C TYR A 80 -2.48 -6.14 4.94
N THR A 81 -2.64 -7.44 4.62
CA THR A 81 -1.54 -8.31 4.20
C THR A 81 -1.22 -8.23 2.71
N LYS A 82 -2.16 -7.81 1.86
CA LYS A 82 -1.99 -7.80 0.40
C LYS A 82 -1.94 -6.40 -0.22
N ILE A 83 -2.59 -5.41 0.39
CA ILE A 83 -2.58 -4.01 -0.08
C ILE A 83 -1.26 -3.29 0.25
N LYS A 84 -0.47 -3.82 1.21
CA LYS A 84 0.95 -3.45 1.36
C LYS A 84 1.79 -3.62 0.09
N GLN A 85 1.31 -4.36 -0.92
CA GLN A 85 2.03 -4.57 -2.18
C GLN A 85 1.83 -3.45 -3.21
N ILE A 86 0.93 -2.48 -2.96
CA ILE A 86 0.73 -1.33 -3.85
C ILE A 86 1.38 -0.06 -3.29
N GLU A 87 1.78 -0.07 -2.01
CA GLU A 87 2.76 0.91 -1.53
C GLU A 87 4.14 0.53 -2.07
N PRO A 88 4.93 1.49 -2.60
CA PRO A 88 6.32 1.22 -2.95
C PRO A 88 6.98 0.57 -1.74
N ASP A 89 7.73 -0.50 -1.99
CA ASP A 89 8.39 -1.48 -1.11
C ASP A 89 9.32 -0.88 -0.01
N TRP A 90 8.89 0.19 0.65
CA TRP A 90 9.61 1.01 1.62
C TRP A 90 9.81 0.25 2.91
N GLU A 91 8.84 -0.57 3.31
CA GLU A 91 8.98 -1.46 4.45
C GLU A 91 10.10 -2.49 4.24
N ASN A 92 10.17 -3.06 3.04
CA ASN A 92 11.24 -3.99 2.69
C ASN A 92 12.60 -3.27 2.57
N PHE A 93 12.63 -2.06 2.02
CA PHE A 93 13.83 -1.22 1.99
C PHE A 93 14.34 -0.91 3.41
N MET A 94 13.45 -0.49 4.31
CA MET A 94 13.78 -0.25 5.71
C MET A 94 14.22 -1.51 6.43
N ASN A 95 13.63 -2.67 6.12
CA ASN A 95 14.07 -3.95 6.68
C ASN A 95 15.45 -4.36 6.14
N MET A 96 15.76 -4.04 4.88
CA MET A 96 17.08 -4.27 4.27
C MET A 96 18.14 -3.38 4.92
N LEU A 97 17.84 -2.09 5.13
CA LEU A 97 18.68 -1.17 5.91
C LEU A 97 18.92 -1.71 7.32
N LYS A 98 17.85 -2.02 8.06
CA LYS A 98 17.95 -2.57 9.42
C LYS A 98 18.70 -3.91 9.49
N THR A 99 18.60 -4.74 8.47
CA THR A 99 19.27 -6.05 8.42
C THR A 99 20.74 -5.91 8.05
N ARG A 100 21.09 -5.00 7.13
CA ARG A 100 22.46 -4.74 6.69
C ARG A 100 23.26 -3.96 7.73
N PHE A 101 22.64 -2.98 8.37
CA PHE A 101 23.28 -2.10 9.36
C PHE A 101 22.92 -2.48 10.81
N ARG A 102 22.66 -3.77 11.06
CA ARG A 102 22.10 -4.30 12.32
C ARG A 102 23.04 -4.27 13.54
N SER A 103 24.35 -4.19 13.31
CA SER A 103 25.36 -4.34 14.39
C SER A 103 26.47 -3.29 14.43
N LEU A 104 26.78 -2.59 13.35
CA LEU A 104 27.92 -1.64 13.32
C LEU A 104 27.52 -0.18 13.04
N ASP A 105 26.34 0.06 12.47
CA ASP A 105 26.00 1.37 11.89
C ASP A 105 24.52 1.74 12.10
N THR A 106 24.04 1.65 13.34
CA THR A 106 22.69 2.13 13.70
C THR A 106 22.48 3.59 13.28
N HIS A 107 23.55 4.39 13.31
CA HIS A 107 23.56 5.78 12.91
C HIS A 107 23.18 5.99 11.43
N VAL A 108 23.43 5.01 10.55
CA VAL A 108 23.02 5.08 9.13
C VAL A 108 21.50 5.05 9.02
N VAL A 109 20.83 4.14 9.74
CA VAL A 109 19.37 4.04 9.73
C VAL A 109 18.73 5.29 10.38
N GLU A 110 19.32 5.79 11.46
CA GLU A 110 18.84 7.02 12.13
C GLU A 110 19.02 8.27 11.27
N SER A 111 20.17 8.40 10.60
CA SER A 111 20.43 9.52 9.68
C SER A 111 19.48 9.49 8.49
N PHE A 112 19.25 8.30 7.93
CA PHE A 112 18.29 8.11 6.83
C PHE A 112 16.88 8.52 7.24
N LEU A 113 16.42 8.07 8.41
CA LEU A 113 15.12 8.47 8.96
C LEU A 113 15.02 9.98 9.15
N LYS A 114 16.07 10.61 9.67
CA LYS A 114 16.12 12.06 9.87
C LYS A 114 16.00 12.84 8.55
N ILE A 115 16.71 12.39 7.50
CA ILE A 115 16.61 12.98 6.15
C ILE A 115 15.17 12.87 5.62
N MET A 116 14.55 11.70 5.76
CA MET A 116 13.16 11.46 5.32
C MET A 116 12.14 12.30 6.09
N ILE A 117 12.32 12.48 7.40
CA ILE A 117 11.48 13.35 8.23
C ILE A 117 11.62 14.80 7.77
N MET A 118 12.84 15.28 7.54
CA MET A 118 13.08 16.65 7.06
C MET A 118 12.47 16.90 5.66
N TYR A 119 12.45 15.89 4.80
CA TYR A 119 11.77 15.94 3.51
C TYR A 119 10.25 16.04 3.67
N ASP A 120 9.65 15.21 4.52
CA ASP A 120 8.21 15.21 4.80
C ASP A 120 7.74 16.54 5.43
N GLU A 121 8.57 17.12 6.30
CA GLU A 121 8.36 18.46 6.86
C GLU A 121 8.59 19.60 5.84
N GLY A 122 8.99 19.31 4.59
CA GLY A 122 9.26 20.29 3.55
C GLY A 122 10.51 21.14 3.80
N LYS A 123 11.39 20.73 4.73
CA LYS A 123 12.62 21.44 5.10
C LYS A 123 13.81 21.10 4.19
N LYS A 124 13.71 20.05 3.39
CA LYS A 124 14.72 19.61 2.43
C LYS A 124 14.11 19.38 1.06
N SER A 125 14.84 19.76 0.01
CA SER A 125 14.43 19.51 -1.37
C SER A 125 14.71 18.06 -1.79
N GLU A 126 13.97 17.56 -2.79
CA GLU A 126 14.21 16.24 -3.40
C GLU A 126 15.69 16.02 -3.77
N LYS A 127 16.33 17.03 -4.36
CA LYS A 127 17.75 16.97 -4.74
C LYS A 127 18.68 16.81 -3.53
N GLU A 128 18.44 17.56 -2.46
CA GLU A 128 19.26 17.48 -1.23
C GLU A 128 19.10 16.12 -0.55
N VAL A 129 17.88 15.57 -0.55
CA VAL A 129 17.61 14.23 -0.02
C VAL A 129 18.35 13.17 -0.82
N GLN A 130 18.37 13.26 -2.15
CA GLN A 130 19.08 12.33 -3.00
C GLN A 130 20.60 12.38 -2.76
N GLU A 131 21.19 13.57 -2.69
CA GLU A 131 22.63 13.74 -2.43
C GLU A 131 23.02 13.18 -1.04
N GLU A 132 22.25 13.49 0.01
CA GLU A 132 22.54 12.96 1.35
C GLU A 132 22.31 11.46 1.48
N VAL A 133 21.31 10.90 0.81
CA VAL A 133 21.08 9.44 0.84
C VAL A 133 22.17 8.69 0.07
N VAL A 134 22.67 9.26 -1.03
CA VAL A 134 23.82 8.72 -1.78
C VAL A 134 25.08 8.76 -0.93
N ASP A 135 25.35 9.85 -0.22
CA ASP A 135 26.50 9.97 0.68
C ASP A 135 26.39 8.99 1.86
N LEU A 136 25.20 8.90 2.46
CA LEU A 136 24.92 8.02 3.59
C LEU A 136 25.03 6.53 3.25
N LEU A 137 24.69 6.16 2.01
CA LEU A 137 24.73 4.78 1.51
C LEU A 137 25.87 4.57 0.52
N TYR A 138 26.91 5.40 0.56
CA TYR A 138 27.97 5.46 -0.46
C TYR A 138 28.58 4.09 -0.83
N TYR A 139 28.73 3.19 0.14
CA TYR A 139 29.28 1.84 -0.07
C TYR A 139 28.24 0.78 -0.48
N HIS A 140 27.00 1.19 -0.76
CA HIS A 140 25.86 0.30 -0.99
C HIS A 140 25.02 0.75 -2.19
N GLU A 141 25.58 0.56 -3.39
CA GLU A 141 24.95 0.90 -4.67
C GLU A 141 23.56 0.26 -4.85
N ASP A 142 23.36 -1.00 -4.43
CA ASP A 142 22.06 -1.67 -4.49
C ASP A 142 20.97 -0.94 -3.69
N LEU A 143 21.33 -0.36 -2.54
CA LEU A 143 20.40 0.39 -1.70
C LEU A 143 20.10 1.75 -2.31
N ILE A 144 21.10 2.38 -2.93
CA ILE A 144 20.95 3.65 -3.64
C ILE A 144 20.00 3.48 -4.84
N ASP A 145 20.21 2.48 -5.71
CA ASP A 145 19.33 2.21 -6.85
C ASP A 145 17.89 1.94 -6.39
N LYS A 146 17.74 1.12 -5.34
CA LYS A 146 16.42 0.80 -4.80
C LYS A 146 15.74 2.03 -4.18
N PHE A 147 16.47 2.89 -3.49
CA PHE A 147 15.95 4.16 -3.00
C PHE A 147 15.42 5.03 -4.16
N PHE A 148 16.21 5.22 -5.22
CA PHE A 148 15.80 6.03 -6.38
C PHE A 148 14.53 5.48 -7.05
N ARG A 149 14.42 4.16 -7.22
CA ARG A 149 13.20 3.53 -7.75
C ARG A 149 11.98 3.84 -6.89
N LEU A 150 12.09 3.66 -5.58
CA LEU A 150 11.00 3.89 -4.64
C LEU A 150 10.63 5.37 -4.55
N PHE A 151 11.62 6.24 -4.57
CA PHE A 151 11.46 7.69 -4.48
C PHE A 151 10.80 8.24 -5.76
N ASN A 152 11.22 7.76 -6.93
CA ASN A 152 10.63 8.16 -8.22
C ASN A 152 9.20 7.61 -8.42
N MET A 153 8.87 6.46 -7.82
CA MET A 153 7.50 5.92 -7.82
C MET A 153 6.53 6.69 -6.91
N ARG A 154 7.05 7.47 -5.95
CA ARG A 154 6.24 8.24 -4.99
C ARG A 154 5.83 9.62 -5.53
N LYS A 155 6.37 10.03 -6.68
CA LYS A 155 6.10 11.32 -7.34
C LYS A 155 5.00 11.18 -8.38
#